data_AF-A0AAJ5F651-F1
#
_entry.id   AF-A0AAJ5F651-F1
#
_cell.length_a   1.000
_cell.length_b   1.000
_cell.length_c   1.000
_cell.angle_alpha   90.00
_cell.angle_beta   90.00
_cell.angle_gamma   90.00
#
_symmetry.space_group_name_H-M   'P 1'
#
loop_
_entity.id
_entity.type
_entity.pdbx_description
1 polymer ?
#
loop_
_entity_poly.entity_id
_entity_poly.type
_entity_poly.pdbx_seq_one_letter_code
_entity_poly.pdbx_strand_id
1 'polypeptide(L)'
;MTREKRPPNRQPVPLITPGEKQHLTKLYMDDGAWTYSEAVSFLGEARFREMLQDRLLGRQDTEMGPVYHLLARGRLAAFGTADEAASLTRQLDLAYLRLSMAELGWRFTDKTSPFYRGFDKLFPGLKFREAETTLGRVLLAGKLSGGGYSVDGIERLMRQVKSTALSRNLLFVILTPHARRGQQRAQVHSSALRLIHHLPRVGGATLPASTRCQATRQTPTPTPS
;
A
#
# COMPACT_ATOMS: atom_id res chain seq x y z
N MET A 1 -31.45 18.18 -31.27
CA MET A 1 -29.98 18.10 -31.36
C MET A 1 -29.49 17.04 -30.37
N THR A 2 -29.35 15.81 -30.84
CA THR A 2 -28.97 14.65 -30.00
C THR A 2 -27.45 14.53 -30.06
N ARG A 3 -26.76 14.85 -28.96
CA ARG A 3 -25.30 14.69 -28.87
C ARG A 3 -24.96 13.20 -28.98
N GLU A 4 -24.40 12.84 -30.11
CA GLU A 4 -23.82 11.52 -30.38
C GLU A 4 -22.69 11.27 -29.36
N LYS A 5 -22.92 10.37 -28.40
CA LYS A 5 -21.91 9.93 -27.44
C LYS A 5 -20.86 9.14 -28.24
N ARG A 6 -19.73 9.80 -28.55
CA ARG A 6 -18.54 9.12 -29.09
C ARG A 6 -18.26 7.89 -28.22
N PRO A 7 -18.17 6.67 -28.80
CA PRO A 7 -17.78 5.51 -28.02
C PRO A 7 -16.40 5.78 -27.43
N PRO A 8 -16.16 5.44 -26.15
CA PRO A 8 -14.86 5.64 -25.55
C PRO A 8 -13.84 4.84 -26.37
N ASN A 9 -12.80 5.53 -26.83
CA ASN A 9 -11.67 4.95 -27.56
C ASN A 9 -10.97 3.93 -26.65
N ARG A 10 -11.45 2.68 -26.65
CA ARG A 10 -10.90 1.59 -25.86
C ARG A 10 -9.63 1.13 -26.57
N GLN A 11 -8.49 1.69 -26.18
CA GLN A 11 -7.22 1.09 -26.54
C GLN A 11 -7.25 -0.40 -26.13
N PRO A 12 -6.80 -1.32 -27.00
CA PRO A 12 -6.76 -2.73 -26.66
C PRO A 12 -5.98 -2.94 -25.37
N VAL A 13 -6.51 -3.82 -24.52
CA VAL A 13 -5.83 -4.20 -23.28
C VAL A 13 -4.61 -5.03 -23.67
N PRO A 14 -3.39 -4.68 -23.22
CA PRO A 14 -2.20 -5.45 -23.53
C PRO A 14 -2.38 -6.90 -23.08
N LEU A 15 -1.91 -7.84 -23.90
CA LEU A 15 -1.96 -9.26 -23.57
C LEU A 15 -1.03 -9.51 -22.36
N ILE A 16 -1.60 -10.02 -21.27
CA ILE A 16 -0.83 -10.47 -20.10
C ILE A 16 -0.82 -12.00 -20.05
N THR A 17 0.30 -12.58 -19.66
CA THR A 17 0.42 -14.04 -19.51
C THR A 17 -0.30 -14.53 -18.24
N PRO A 18 -0.65 -15.83 -18.14
CA PRO A 18 -1.22 -16.38 -16.91
C PRO A 18 -0.33 -16.18 -15.67
N GLY A 19 1.00 -16.29 -15.82
CA GLY A 19 1.94 -16.05 -14.73
C GLY A 19 1.97 -14.58 -14.30
N GLU A 20 2.00 -13.66 -15.26
CA GLU A 20 1.88 -12.22 -14.97
C GLU A 20 0.59 -11.89 -14.24
N LYS A 21 -0.54 -12.47 -14.67
CA LYS A 21 -1.83 -12.29 -14.02
C LYS A 21 -1.78 -12.70 -12.56
N GLN A 22 -1.12 -13.82 -12.23
CA GLN A 22 -0.96 -14.27 -10.84
C GLN A 22 -0.15 -13.26 -10.01
N HIS A 23 0.98 -12.78 -10.55
CA HIS A 23 1.80 -11.77 -9.88
C HIS A 23 1.05 -10.45 -9.69
N LEU A 24 0.37 -9.94 -10.71
CA LEU A 24 -0.42 -8.71 -10.62
C LEU A 24 -1.63 -8.86 -9.67
N THR A 25 -2.21 -10.06 -9.58
CA THR A 25 -3.26 -10.36 -8.60
C THR A 25 -2.70 -10.26 -7.19
N LYS A 26 -1.57 -10.92 -6.92
CA LYS A 26 -0.88 -10.86 -5.62
C LYS A 26 -0.44 -9.43 -5.27
N LEU A 27 0.10 -8.69 -6.24
CA LEU A 27 0.45 -7.27 -6.08
C LEU A 27 -0.71 -6.48 -5.48
N TYR A 28 -1.88 -6.63 -6.08
CA TYR A 28 -3.05 -5.82 -5.74
C TYR A 28 -3.77 -6.29 -4.47
N MET A 29 -3.85 -7.60 -4.26
CA MET A 29 -4.60 -8.20 -3.15
C MET A 29 -3.78 -8.27 -1.85
N ASP A 30 -2.48 -8.55 -1.96
CA ASP A 30 -1.65 -8.93 -0.81
C ASP A 30 -0.47 -7.99 -0.57
N ASP A 31 0.25 -7.62 -1.64
CA ASP A 31 1.51 -6.87 -1.49
C ASP A 31 1.31 -5.35 -1.39
N GLY A 32 0.25 -4.82 -1.98
CA GLY A 32 -0.08 -3.40 -2.07
C GLY A 32 0.69 -2.66 -3.17
N ALA A 33 2.02 -2.76 -3.11
CA ALA A 33 2.93 -2.20 -4.09
C ALA A 33 4.24 -2.98 -4.09
N TRP A 34 4.94 -3.00 -5.22
CA TRP A 34 6.27 -3.57 -5.35
C TRP A 34 7.36 -2.52 -5.26
N THR A 35 8.52 -2.93 -4.76
CA THR A 35 9.78 -2.23 -4.99
C THR A 35 10.25 -2.45 -6.43
N TYR A 36 11.29 -1.72 -6.86
CA TYR A 36 11.93 -1.97 -8.16
C TYR A 36 12.44 -3.41 -8.28
N SER A 37 13.17 -3.88 -7.26
CA SER A 37 13.76 -5.23 -7.28
C SER A 37 12.69 -6.32 -7.33
N GLU A 38 11.59 -6.15 -6.60
CA GLU A 38 10.44 -7.06 -6.66
C GLU A 38 9.82 -7.08 -8.05
N ALA A 39 9.54 -5.91 -8.64
CA ALA A 39 8.95 -5.82 -9.97
C ALA A 39 9.83 -6.49 -11.04
N VAL A 40 11.15 -6.26 -11.00
CA VAL A 40 12.10 -6.92 -11.91
C VAL A 40 12.18 -8.42 -11.64
N SER A 41 12.12 -8.87 -10.39
CA SER A 41 12.17 -10.30 -10.07
C SER A 41 10.95 -11.08 -10.58
N PHE A 42 9.76 -10.45 -10.58
CA PHE A 42 8.52 -11.10 -11.01
C PHE A 42 8.28 -11.00 -12.52
N LEU A 43 8.72 -9.93 -13.17
CA LEU A 43 8.40 -9.66 -14.58
C LEU A 43 9.61 -9.74 -15.52
N GLY A 44 10.83 -9.58 -14.99
CA GLY A 44 12.00 -9.23 -15.78
C GLY A 44 12.00 -7.73 -16.15
N GLU A 45 13.18 -7.18 -16.37
CA GLU A 45 13.35 -5.73 -16.54
C GLU A 45 12.67 -5.17 -17.80
N ALA A 46 12.80 -5.85 -18.94
CA ALA A 46 12.19 -5.41 -20.20
C ALA A 46 10.67 -5.34 -20.09
N ARG A 47 10.03 -6.40 -19.58
CA ARG A 47 8.58 -6.48 -19.42
C ARG A 47 8.06 -5.50 -18.38
N PHE A 48 8.80 -5.30 -17.28
CA PHE A 48 8.46 -4.27 -16.30
C PHE A 48 8.41 -2.86 -16.92
N ARG A 49 9.41 -2.50 -17.74
CA ARG A 49 9.42 -1.20 -18.45
C ARG A 49 8.24 -1.08 -19.43
N GLU A 50 7.93 -2.15 -20.17
CA GLU A 50 6.77 -2.19 -21.06
C GLU A 50 5.46 -1.95 -20.30
N MET A 51 5.25 -2.63 -19.16
CA MET A 51 4.05 -2.44 -18.33
C MET A 51 3.93 -1.02 -17.76
N LEU A 52 5.04 -0.33 -17.51
CA LEU A 52 5.03 1.09 -17.14
C LEU A 52 4.66 1.99 -18.32
N GLN A 53 5.21 1.73 -19.51
CA GLN A 53 4.90 2.48 -20.73
C GLN A 53 3.41 2.34 -21.10
N ASP A 54 2.86 1.13 -20.99
CA ASP A 54 1.46 0.82 -21.25
C ASP A 54 0.49 1.32 -20.17
N ARG A 55 1.04 1.86 -19.07
CA ARG A 55 0.30 2.33 -17.88
C ARG A 55 -0.54 1.22 -17.23
N LEU A 56 -0.01 -0.01 -17.23
CA LEU A 56 -0.53 -1.09 -16.40
C LEU A 56 -0.06 -0.93 -14.96
N LEU A 57 1.20 -0.53 -14.79
CA LEU A 57 1.81 -0.18 -13.51
C LEU A 57 2.07 1.33 -13.43
N GLY A 58 2.02 1.87 -12.22
CA GLY A 58 2.28 3.28 -11.92
C GLY A 58 3.38 3.41 -10.88
N ARG A 59 4.31 4.33 -11.10
CA ARG A 59 5.31 4.72 -10.10
C ARG A 59 4.73 5.74 -9.14
N GLN A 60 4.88 5.51 -7.84
CA GLN A 60 4.59 6.47 -6.80
C GLN A 60 5.86 6.69 -5.97
N ASP A 61 6.33 7.93 -5.90
CA ASP A 61 7.40 8.30 -4.99
C ASP A 61 6.81 8.45 -3.57
N THR A 62 7.46 7.81 -2.59
CA THR A 62 7.04 7.81 -1.18
C THR A 62 8.24 8.07 -0.28
N GLU A 63 8.02 8.26 1.02
CA GLU A 63 9.09 8.41 2.02
C GLU A 63 9.97 7.16 2.15
N MET A 64 9.45 5.98 1.79
CA MET A 64 10.22 4.74 1.76
C MET A 64 11.12 4.63 0.52
N GLY A 65 10.89 5.47 -0.50
CA GLY A 65 11.42 5.32 -1.85
C GLY A 65 10.32 5.09 -2.90
N PRO A 66 10.69 4.90 -4.18
CA PRO A 66 9.73 4.66 -5.25
C PRO A 66 9.12 3.26 -5.13
N VAL A 67 7.80 3.19 -5.24
CA VAL A 67 7.04 1.93 -5.30
C VAL A 67 6.14 1.89 -6.53
N TYR A 68 5.80 0.68 -6.96
CA TYR A 68 5.04 0.43 -8.18
C TYR A 68 3.75 -0.29 -7.86
N HIS A 69 2.63 0.26 -8.31
CA HIS A 69 1.29 -0.25 -8.01
C HIS A 69 0.47 -0.44 -9.29
N LEU A 70 -0.57 -1.26 -9.20
CA LEU A 70 -1.44 -1.56 -10.32
C LEU A 70 -2.37 -0.37 -10.63
N LEU A 71 -2.36 0.11 -11.87
CA LEU A 71 -3.25 1.15 -12.36
C LEU A 71 -4.57 0.57 -12.87
N ALA A 72 -5.54 1.42 -13.18
CA ALA A 72 -6.87 0.99 -13.66
C ALA A 72 -6.80 0.09 -14.92
N ARG A 73 -5.89 0.37 -15.86
CA ARG A 73 -5.68 -0.50 -17.04
C ARG A 73 -5.06 -1.84 -16.65
N GLY A 74 -4.12 -1.85 -15.71
CA GLY A 74 -3.54 -3.06 -15.15
C GLY A 74 -4.59 -3.92 -14.46
N ARG A 75 -5.52 -3.30 -13.73
CA ARG A 75 -6.66 -4.02 -13.13
C ARG A 75 -7.59 -4.61 -14.18
N LEU A 76 -7.93 -3.84 -15.23
CA LEU A 76 -8.74 -4.35 -16.32
C LEU A 76 -8.08 -5.56 -16.99
N ALA A 77 -6.76 -5.52 -17.18
CA ALA A 77 -5.99 -6.66 -17.69
C ALA A 77 -6.01 -7.86 -16.72
N ALA A 78 -5.75 -7.63 -15.44
CA ALA A 78 -5.61 -8.69 -14.44
C ALA A 78 -6.95 -9.31 -13.99
N PHE A 79 -8.03 -8.53 -13.95
CA PHE A 79 -9.31 -8.93 -13.35
C PHE A 79 -10.49 -8.86 -14.33
N GLY A 80 -10.31 -8.28 -15.51
CA GLY A 80 -11.43 -8.04 -16.44
C GLY A 80 -12.37 -6.91 -16.00
N THR A 81 -12.11 -6.27 -14.85
CA THR A 81 -12.87 -5.12 -14.36
C THR A 81 -11.94 -4.08 -13.72
N ALA A 82 -12.37 -2.82 -13.74
CA ALA A 82 -11.75 -1.73 -13.00
C ALA A 82 -12.58 -1.30 -11.77
N ASP A 83 -13.75 -1.92 -11.56
CA ASP A 83 -14.65 -1.68 -10.44
C ASP A 83 -14.06 -2.25 -9.14
N GLU A 84 -14.55 -1.79 -7.99
CA GLU A 84 -14.06 -2.22 -6.65
C GLU A 84 -12.57 -1.92 -6.39
N ALA A 85 -12.13 -0.77 -6.90
CA ALA A 85 -10.80 -0.22 -6.68
C ALA A 85 -10.49 -0.04 -5.17
N ALA A 86 -9.55 -0.81 -4.64
CA ALA A 86 -8.87 -0.46 -3.40
C ALA A 86 -8.25 0.94 -3.57
N SER A 87 -8.43 1.81 -2.56
CA SER A 87 -7.83 3.14 -2.61
C SER A 87 -6.30 3.05 -2.66
N LEU A 88 -5.66 3.95 -3.40
CA LEU A 88 -4.19 4.03 -3.47
C LEU A 88 -3.59 4.11 -2.07
N THR A 89 -4.19 4.90 -1.19
CA THR A 89 -3.83 4.98 0.23
C THR A 89 -3.76 3.62 0.91
N ARG A 90 -4.76 2.75 0.70
CA ARG A 90 -4.78 1.40 1.28
C ARG A 90 -3.64 0.55 0.72
N GLN A 91 -3.36 0.66 -0.57
CA GLN A 91 -2.29 -0.09 -1.23
C GLN A 91 -0.91 0.32 -0.69
N LEU A 92 -0.70 1.63 -0.47
CA LEU A 92 0.54 2.16 0.11
C LEU A 92 0.70 1.76 1.59
N ASP A 93 -0.37 1.82 2.39
CA ASP A 93 -0.31 1.40 3.80
C ASP A 93 -0.01 -0.12 3.91
N LEU A 94 -0.54 -0.93 2.99
CA LEU A 94 -0.27 -2.37 2.91
C LEU A 94 1.19 -2.65 2.53
N ALA A 95 1.71 -1.96 1.51
CA ALA A 95 3.10 -2.06 1.09
C ALA A 95 4.06 -1.66 2.22
N TYR A 96 3.78 -0.52 2.88
CA TYR A 96 4.56 -0.05 4.02
C TYR A 96 4.60 -1.08 5.15
N LEU A 97 3.44 -1.63 5.53
CA LEU A 97 3.37 -2.64 6.58
C LEU A 97 4.17 -3.89 6.19
N ARG A 98 4.02 -4.40 4.96
CA ARG A 98 4.75 -5.56 4.45
C ARG A 98 6.26 -5.36 4.45
N LEU A 99 6.73 -4.23 3.91
CA LEU A 99 8.15 -3.91 3.83
C LEU A 99 8.77 -3.72 5.21
N SER A 100 8.06 -3.05 6.12
CA SER A 100 8.50 -2.89 7.50
C SER A 100 8.63 -4.24 8.23
N MET A 101 7.65 -5.13 8.02
CA MET A 101 7.68 -6.48 8.59
C MET A 101 8.90 -7.26 8.11
N ALA A 102 9.21 -7.19 6.81
CA ALA A 102 10.36 -7.86 6.23
C ALA A 102 11.68 -7.35 6.81
N GLU A 103 11.86 -6.03 6.92
CA GLU A 103 13.08 -5.41 7.44
C GLU A 103 13.26 -5.66 8.95
N LEU A 104 12.16 -5.71 9.72
CA LEU A 104 12.16 -6.02 11.15
C LEU A 104 12.28 -7.53 11.45
N GLY A 105 12.23 -8.40 10.44
CA GLY A 105 12.23 -9.86 10.60
C GLY A 105 10.96 -10.42 11.26
N TRP A 106 9.85 -9.67 11.21
CA TRP A 106 8.56 -10.08 11.78
C TRP A 106 7.72 -10.84 10.77
N ARG A 107 6.73 -11.61 11.24
CA ARG A 107 5.89 -12.44 10.37
C ARG A 107 4.42 -12.30 10.69
N PHE A 108 3.57 -12.23 9.67
CA PHE A 108 2.13 -12.34 9.88
C PHE A 108 1.79 -13.75 10.31
N THR A 109 0.86 -13.87 11.26
CA THR A 109 0.26 -15.14 11.63
C THR A 109 -0.92 -15.38 10.70
N ASP A 110 -0.93 -16.51 10.00
CA ASP A 110 -2.03 -16.91 9.12
C ASP A 110 -2.84 -18.07 9.72
N LYS A 111 -3.97 -18.41 9.08
CA LYS A 111 -4.87 -19.47 9.56
C LYS A 111 -4.23 -20.86 9.60
N THR A 112 -3.09 -21.06 8.92
CA THR A 112 -2.37 -22.34 8.90
C THR A 112 -1.40 -22.46 10.07
N SER A 113 -1.05 -21.33 10.69
CA SER A 113 -0.24 -21.33 11.89
C SER A 113 -1.01 -21.97 13.06
N PRO A 114 -0.41 -22.93 13.79
CA PRO A 114 -1.00 -23.48 15.03
C PRO A 114 -1.14 -22.42 16.14
N PHE A 115 -0.62 -21.23 15.89
CA PHE A 115 -0.56 -20.11 16.81
C PHE A 115 -1.56 -19.00 16.50
N TYR A 116 -2.29 -19.10 15.40
CA TYR A 116 -3.33 -18.15 15.00
C TYR A 116 -4.52 -18.21 15.96
N ARG A 117 -4.87 -17.07 16.54
CA ARG A 117 -6.02 -16.96 17.45
C ARG A 117 -7.20 -16.21 16.85
N GLY A 118 -7.05 -15.71 15.62
CA GLY A 118 -8.12 -14.99 14.93
C GLY A 118 -8.44 -13.65 15.55
N PHE A 119 -7.46 -13.02 16.20
CA PHE A 119 -7.66 -11.74 16.86
C PHE A 119 -7.93 -10.59 15.90
N ASP A 120 -7.51 -10.71 14.64
CA ASP A 120 -7.84 -9.80 13.55
C ASP A 120 -9.37 -9.69 13.33
N LYS A 121 -10.11 -10.76 13.62
CA LYS A 121 -11.58 -10.79 13.48
C LYS A 121 -12.33 -10.07 14.61
N LEU A 122 -11.66 -9.77 15.73
CA LEU A 122 -12.30 -9.08 16.86
C LEU A 122 -12.64 -7.63 16.52
N PHE A 123 -11.99 -7.07 15.51
CA PHE A 123 -12.16 -5.67 15.12
C PHE A 123 -12.34 -5.54 13.61
N PRO A 124 -13.47 -5.99 13.03
CA PRO A 124 -13.66 -6.07 11.58
C PRO A 124 -13.58 -4.72 10.85
N GLY A 125 -13.73 -3.59 11.56
CA GLY A 125 -13.53 -2.24 11.03
C GLY A 125 -12.10 -1.69 11.15
N LEU A 126 -11.25 -2.35 11.94
CA LEU A 126 -9.88 -1.94 12.19
C LEU A 126 -8.93 -2.85 11.42
N LYS A 127 -8.06 -2.27 10.60
CA LYS A 127 -7.15 -3.00 9.70
C LYS A 127 -5.93 -3.56 10.45
N PHE A 128 -6.15 -4.26 11.56
CA PHE A 128 -5.09 -4.97 12.28
C PHE A 128 -4.91 -6.38 11.74
N ARG A 129 -3.67 -6.85 11.78
CA ARG A 129 -3.30 -8.23 11.45
C ARG A 129 -2.56 -8.84 12.62
N GLU A 130 -2.81 -10.11 12.89
CA GLU A 130 -2.03 -10.86 13.87
C GLU A 130 -0.59 -11.04 13.34
N ALA A 131 0.40 -10.73 14.18
CA ALA A 131 1.80 -10.83 13.82
C ALA A 131 2.64 -11.34 14.99
N GLU A 132 3.68 -12.09 14.66
CA GLU A 132 4.74 -12.52 15.55
C GLU A 132 5.93 -11.55 15.44
N THR A 133 6.33 -11.01 16.59
CA THR A 133 7.34 -9.96 16.71
C THR A 133 8.28 -10.26 17.88
N THR A 134 9.31 -9.43 18.06
CA THR A 134 10.18 -9.52 19.24
C THR A 134 9.47 -9.20 20.57
N LEU A 135 8.29 -8.57 20.52
CA LEU A 135 7.43 -8.31 21.68
C LEU A 135 6.45 -9.47 21.94
N GLY A 136 6.60 -10.59 21.24
CA GLY A 136 5.63 -11.67 21.20
C GLY A 136 4.55 -11.42 20.15
N ARG A 137 3.36 -11.97 20.39
CA ARG A 137 2.22 -11.88 19.47
C ARG A 137 1.45 -10.60 19.68
N VAL A 138 1.17 -9.90 18.59
CA VAL A 138 0.55 -8.58 18.63
C VAL A 138 -0.51 -8.44 17.55
N LEU A 139 -1.41 -7.48 17.76
CA LEU A 139 -2.25 -6.94 16.70
C LEU A 139 -1.53 -5.75 16.07
N LEU A 140 -1.09 -5.94 14.83
CA LEU A 140 -0.24 -5.01 14.11
C LEU A 140 -1.02 -4.20 13.07
N ALA A 141 -0.79 -2.89 13.03
CA ALA A 141 -1.18 -2.04 11.92
C ALA A 141 -0.01 -1.17 11.47
N GLY A 142 -0.05 -0.72 10.22
CA GLY A 142 0.89 0.23 9.67
C GLY A 142 0.14 1.28 8.87
N LYS A 143 0.58 2.53 8.97
CA LYS A 143 0.03 3.62 8.19
C LYS A 143 1.15 4.53 7.71
N LEU A 144 1.36 4.57 6.41
CA LEU A 144 2.27 5.50 5.76
C LEU A 144 1.54 6.79 5.42
N SER A 145 0.30 6.67 4.96
CA SER A 145 -0.49 7.80 4.48
C SER A 145 -0.69 8.87 5.54
N GLY A 146 -0.46 10.12 5.14
CA GLY A 146 -0.52 11.26 6.03
C GLY A 146 0.49 11.21 7.18
N GLY A 147 1.57 10.41 7.07
CA GLY A 147 2.64 10.33 8.07
C GLY A 147 2.30 9.51 9.32
N GLY A 148 1.29 8.62 9.24
CA GLY A 148 0.88 7.76 10.35
C GLY A 148 -0.45 8.15 11.02
N TYR A 149 -0.71 7.59 12.20
CA TYR A 149 -1.92 7.89 12.97
C TYR A 149 -1.85 9.28 13.59
N SER A 150 -2.94 10.05 13.52
CA SER A 150 -3.09 11.28 14.29
C SER A 150 -3.32 10.99 15.77
N VAL A 151 -3.15 12.00 16.61
CA VAL A 151 -3.45 11.93 18.05
C VAL A 151 -4.90 11.45 18.27
N ASP A 152 -5.88 12.10 17.63
CA ASP A 152 -7.30 11.71 17.71
C ASP A 152 -7.56 10.30 17.17
N GLY A 153 -6.78 9.89 16.16
CA GLY A 153 -6.85 8.55 15.60
C GLY A 153 -6.46 7.49 16.63
N ILE A 154 -5.39 7.73 17.38
CA ILE A 154 -4.95 6.86 18.48
C ILE A 154 -5.99 6.84 19.61
N GLU A 155 -6.55 7.98 19.98
CA GLU A 155 -7.58 8.02 21.03
C GLU A 155 -8.84 7.27 20.64
N ARG A 156 -9.32 7.47 19.41
CA ARG A 156 -10.51 6.78 18.90
C ARG A 156 -10.27 5.28 18.85
N LEU A 157 -9.10 4.87 18.36
CA LEU A 157 -8.67 3.48 18.36
C LEU A 157 -8.70 2.90 19.78
N MET A 158 -8.01 3.54 20.74
CA MET A 158 -7.91 3.02 22.09
C MET A 158 -9.26 3.01 22.81
N ARG A 159 -10.15 3.97 22.57
CA ARG A 159 -11.53 3.90 23.07
C ARG A 159 -12.27 2.65 22.59
N GLN A 160 -12.04 2.22 21.35
CA GLN A 160 -12.69 1.04 20.78
C GLN A 160 -12.06 -0.28 21.25
N VAL A 161 -10.73 -0.33 21.42
CA VAL A 161 -10.03 -1.61 21.63
C VAL A 161 -9.54 -1.85 23.05
N LYS A 162 -9.39 -0.83 23.89
CA LYS A 162 -8.68 -0.94 25.18
C LYS A 162 -9.25 -2.01 26.11
N SER A 163 -10.58 -2.08 26.27
CA SER A 163 -11.21 -3.06 27.16
C SER A 163 -10.92 -4.49 26.70
N THR A 164 -11.13 -4.78 25.42
CA THR A 164 -10.83 -6.07 24.79
C THR A 164 -9.34 -6.40 24.81
N ALA A 165 -8.48 -5.39 24.63
CA ALA A 165 -7.03 -5.54 24.70
C ALA A 165 -6.60 -6.04 26.09
N LEU A 166 -7.09 -5.39 27.14
CA LEU A 166 -6.73 -5.73 28.52
C LEU A 166 -7.31 -7.08 28.95
N SER A 167 -8.59 -7.36 28.64
CA SER A 167 -9.22 -8.61 29.04
C SER A 167 -8.64 -9.86 28.35
N ARG A 168 -8.06 -9.69 27.16
CA ARG A 168 -7.44 -10.78 26.38
C ARG A 168 -5.90 -10.73 26.38
N ASN A 169 -5.30 -9.84 27.17
CA ASN A 169 -3.86 -9.60 27.23
C ASN A 169 -3.23 -9.41 25.82
N LEU A 170 -3.88 -8.59 24.99
CA LEU A 170 -3.43 -8.27 23.63
C LEU A 170 -2.61 -6.99 23.64
N LEU A 171 -1.47 -7.05 22.98
CA LEU A 171 -0.68 -5.87 22.66
C LEU A 171 -0.98 -5.41 21.24
N PHE A 172 -1.35 -4.13 21.10
CA PHE A 172 -1.46 -3.47 19.81
C PHE A 172 -0.12 -2.83 19.47
N VAL A 173 0.36 -3.06 18.25
CA VAL A 173 1.54 -2.39 17.71
C VAL A 173 1.12 -1.59 16.49
N ILE A 174 1.53 -0.34 16.44
CA ILE A 174 1.37 0.52 15.27
C ILE A 174 2.75 0.89 14.75
N LEU A 175 3.01 0.58 13.49
CA LEU A 175 4.19 1.07 12.78
C LEU A 175 3.91 2.46 12.22
N THR A 176 4.82 3.40 12.47
CA THR A 176 4.73 4.79 11.98
C THR A 176 6.01 5.25 11.26
N PRO A 177 5.89 5.94 10.11
CA PRO A 177 7.03 6.50 9.39
C PRO A 177 7.65 7.72 10.12
N HIS A 178 6.97 8.29 11.12
CA HIS A 178 7.48 9.41 11.91
C HIS A 178 7.45 9.11 13.40
N ALA A 179 8.58 9.32 14.07
CA ALA A 179 8.75 8.99 15.48
C ALA A 179 7.88 9.82 16.42
N ARG A 180 7.71 11.12 16.14
CA ARG A 180 7.06 12.06 17.07
C ARG A 180 5.53 12.02 17.02
N ARG A 181 4.96 11.64 15.88
CA ARG A 181 3.52 11.77 15.63
C ARG A 181 2.75 10.76 16.47
N GLY A 182 1.93 11.25 17.41
CA GLY A 182 1.09 10.39 18.26
C GLY A 182 1.82 9.66 19.39
N GLN A 183 3.13 9.86 19.54
CA GLN A 183 3.96 9.14 20.52
C GLN A 183 3.55 9.43 21.97
N GLN A 184 3.38 10.71 22.32
CA GLN A 184 2.95 11.12 23.66
C GLN A 184 1.61 10.47 24.03
N ARG A 185 0.67 10.38 23.08
CA ARG A 185 -0.64 9.78 23.34
C ARG A 185 -0.58 8.25 23.41
N ALA A 186 0.24 7.62 22.57
CA ALA A 186 0.49 6.18 22.66
C ALA A 186 1.09 5.79 24.02
N GLN A 187 1.94 6.64 24.60
CA GLN A 187 2.56 6.40 25.91
C GLN A 187 1.55 6.35 27.07
N VAL A 188 0.49 7.16 27.00
CA VAL A 188 -0.65 7.09 27.95
C VAL A 188 -1.35 5.72 27.90
N HIS A 189 -1.29 5.04 26.75
CA HIS A 189 -1.88 3.73 26.52
C HIS A 189 -0.85 2.59 26.51
N SER A 190 0.32 2.79 27.12
CA SER A 190 1.43 1.83 27.14
C SER A 190 1.14 0.51 27.86
N SER A 191 -0.02 0.29 28.44
CA SER A 191 -0.41 -1.06 28.88
C SER A 191 -0.92 -1.93 27.72
N ALA A 192 -1.45 -1.34 26.64
CA ALA A 192 -2.12 -2.07 25.56
C ALA A 192 -1.66 -1.66 24.16
N LEU A 193 -0.91 -0.55 24.02
CA LEU A 193 -0.47 0.00 22.74
C LEU A 193 1.04 0.30 22.76
N ARG A 194 1.72 -0.06 21.68
CA ARG A 194 3.07 0.39 21.34
C ARG A 194 3.04 1.06 19.98
N LEU A 195 3.67 2.22 19.90
CA LEU A 195 3.96 2.89 18.64
C LEU A 195 5.44 2.67 18.34
N ILE A 196 5.74 2.05 17.20
CA ILE A 196 7.11 1.75 16.79
C ILE A 196 7.39 2.55 15.53
N HIS A 197 8.40 3.40 15.61
CA HIS A 197 8.88 4.11 14.46
C HIS A 197 9.73 3.18 13.60
N HIS A 198 9.35 3.04 12.34
CA HIS A 198 10.13 2.33 11.35
C HIS A 198 9.78 2.88 9.97
N LEU A 199 10.79 3.13 9.14
CA LEU A 199 10.60 3.55 7.75
C LEU A 199 11.48 2.65 6.90
N PRO A 200 10.89 1.66 6.20
CA PRO A 200 11.69 0.71 5.45
C PRO A 200 12.33 1.40 4.26
N ARG A 201 13.55 0.99 3.91
CA ARG A 201 14.29 1.57 2.78
C ARG A 201 14.08 0.74 1.52
N VAL A 202 13.36 1.29 0.56
CA VAL A 202 13.23 0.70 -0.77
C VAL A 202 14.45 1.12 -1.60
N GLY A 203 15.40 0.20 -1.77
CA GLY A 203 16.56 0.43 -2.63
C GLY A 203 16.13 0.80 -4.06
N GLY A 204 16.66 1.90 -4.59
CA GLY A 204 16.28 2.43 -5.90
C GLY A 204 17.36 2.19 -6.95
N ALA A 205 17.06 1.39 -7.97
CA ALA A 205 17.61 1.66 -9.30
C ALA A 205 16.80 2.85 -9.86
N THR A 206 17.44 4.01 -9.97
CA THR A 206 16.83 5.18 -10.61
C THR A 206 16.57 4.83 -12.06
N LEU A 207 15.32 4.54 -12.43
CA LEU A 207 14.94 4.45 -13.84
C LEU A 207 15.36 5.77 -14.53
N PRO A 208 16.07 5.73 -15.68
CA PRO A 208 16.50 6.94 -16.36
C PRO A 208 15.28 7.82 -16.66
N ALA A 209 15.42 9.11 -16.40
CA ALA A 209 14.36 10.10 -16.52
C ALA A 209 13.93 10.28 -17.99
N SER A 210 13.06 9.40 -18.49
CA SER A 210 12.45 9.55 -19.81
C SER A 210 11.00 9.06 -19.81
N THR A 211 10.16 9.66 -18.98
CA THR A 211 8.70 9.74 -19.23
C THR A 211 8.06 10.89 -18.46
N ARG A 212 8.65 12.10 -18.51
CA ARG A 212 7.83 13.31 -18.34
C ARG A 212 7.09 13.50 -19.67
N CYS A 213 5.87 12.99 -19.78
CA CYS A 213 4.92 13.53 -20.73
C CYS A 213 4.74 15.01 -20.38
N GLN A 214 5.44 15.87 -21.11
CA GLN A 214 5.18 17.29 -21.15
C GLN A 214 3.77 17.45 -21.73
N ALA A 215 2.82 17.83 -20.89
CA ALA A 215 1.59 18.44 -21.37
C ALA A 215 1.97 19.83 -21.88
N THR A 216 1.98 19.95 -23.20
CA THR A 216 2.16 21.18 -23.97
C THR A 216 1.25 22.27 -23.41
N ARG A 217 1.82 23.28 -22.72
CA ARG A 217 1.14 24.58 -22.57
C ARG A 217 1.35 25.31 -23.89
N GLN A 218 0.32 25.32 -24.72
CA GLN A 218 0.21 26.24 -25.84
C GLN A 218 0.14 27.66 -25.28
N THR A 219 1.11 28.48 -25.65
CA THR A 219 1.10 29.93 -25.51
C THR A 219 0.10 30.50 -26.54
N PRO A 220 -0.85 31.37 -26.16
CA PRO A 220 -1.59 32.14 -27.14
C PRO A 220 -0.74 33.32 -27.63
N THR A 221 -0.55 33.39 -28.94
CA THR A 221 0.05 34.51 -29.68
C THR A 221 -0.83 35.77 -29.54
N PRO A 222 -0.29 36.96 -29.23
CA PRO A 222 -1.04 38.20 -29.35
C PRO A 222 -1.09 38.67 -30.81
N THR A 223 -2.28 39.06 -31.24
CA THR A 223 -2.59 39.66 -32.55
C THR A 223 -1.97 41.06 -32.66
N PRO A 224 -1.37 41.45 -33.79
CA PRO A 224 -0.89 42.81 -33.98
C PRO A 224 -2.05 43.78 -34.23
N SER A 225 -1.96 44.98 -33.66
CA SER A 225 -2.69 46.19 -34.08
C SER A 225 -1.76 47.07 -34.90
#